data_AF-A0AA41V8H8-F1
#
_entry.id   AF-A0AA41V8H8-F1
#
_cell.length_a   1.000
_cell.length_b   1.000
_cell.length_c   1.000
_cell.angle_alpha   90.00
_cell.angle_beta   90.00
_cell.angle_gamma   90.00
#
_symmetry.space_group_name_H-M   'P 1'
#
loop_
_entity.id
_entity.type
_entity.pdbx_description
1 polymer ?
#
loop_
_entity_poly.entity_id
_entity_poly.type
_entity_poly.pdbx_seq_one_letter_code
_entity_poly.pdbx_strand_id
1 'polypeptide(L)'
;MMFKKWIDPMSHSVKIYDTCIGCTQCVRACPTDVLEMIPWDGCKAKQIASAPRTEDYVGCKRCESACPTDFLSVRVYLWHETTRSMGNKVIRWYTISICLVELLLTTYVFCYHFQLDDPLIQLEQDFKWINFFDFHWRLGIDGISIGPILLTGFITTLATLAARPVTRDSRLFDFLMLAMYSGGSIFLLLGVLGMGLYASNEPTLNFETLANQSYPVGLEIIFYFGFLIAYAVKSPIIPLHTWLPNTHGEAHYSTCMLLAGILLKMGAYGLVRINMELLPHAHSIFSPWLIIVGTVQIIYAALTSPGQRNLKKRIAYSSVSHMGFTII
;
A
#
# COMPACT_ATOMS: atom_id res chain seq x y z
N MET A 1 16.92 6.95 60.87
CA MET A 1 16.26 8.11 61.52
C MET A 1 17.26 9.25 61.48
N MET A 2 17.16 10.37 60.76
CA MET A 2 16.16 11.09 59.93
C MET A 2 16.97 11.84 58.84
N PHE A 3 16.65 11.86 57.54
CA PHE A 3 15.58 12.54 56.79
C PHE A 3 15.48 14.09 56.91
N LYS A 4 15.56 14.74 55.72
CA LYS A 4 15.01 16.02 55.20
C LYS A 4 15.90 17.30 55.23
N LYS A 5 16.32 17.90 54.07
CA LYS A 5 15.61 18.72 53.02
C LYS A 5 15.53 20.21 53.46
N TRP A 6 15.77 21.30 52.72
CA TRP A 6 15.79 21.77 51.31
C TRP A 6 16.61 23.11 51.28
N ILE A 7 17.18 23.65 50.19
CA ILE A 7 16.58 24.26 48.98
C ILE A 7 17.72 24.51 47.91
N ASP A 8 17.50 24.10 46.66
CA ASP A 8 18.20 24.41 45.37
C ASP A 8 17.69 25.74 44.74
N PRO A 9 18.17 26.32 43.58
CA PRO A 9 18.97 25.75 42.48
C PRO A 9 20.02 26.70 41.78
N MET A 10 20.67 26.19 40.71
CA MET A 10 21.17 26.86 39.49
C MET A 10 22.70 26.96 39.25
N SER A 11 23.26 25.95 38.58
CA SER A 11 23.75 26.09 37.18
C SER A 11 24.54 24.83 36.77
N HIS A 12 23.83 23.79 36.33
CA HIS A 12 24.47 22.76 35.54
C HIS A 12 24.74 23.33 34.14
N SER A 13 26.01 23.45 33.76
CA SER A 13 26.39 23.72 32.38
C SER A 13 26.09 22.49 31.53
N VAL A 14 24.88 22.43 30.98
CA VAL A 14 24.49 21.42 29.99
C VAL A 14 25.13 21.83 28.66
N LYS A 15 26.16 21.12 28.22
CA LYS A 15 26.64 21.22 26.83
C LYS A 15 25.65 20.48 25.93
N ILE A 16 24.82 21.24 25.23
CA ILE A 16 23.88 20.75 24.22
C ILE A 16 24.68 20.55 22.92
N TYR A 17 24.76 19.31 22.42
CA TYR A 17 25.31 19.00 21.09
C TYR A 17 24.28 18.21 20.29
N ASP A 18 23.35 18.92 19.65
CA ASP A 18 22.36 18.34 18.73
C ASP A 18 22.53 18.94 17.33
N THR A 19 23.47 18.41 16.53
CA THR A 19 23.72 18.89 15.15
C THR A 19 23.10 17.96 14.11
N CYS A 20 22.23 18.51 13.24
CA CYS A 20 21.68 17.83 12.05
C CYS A 20 22.59 18.01 10.83
N ILE A 21 22.43 17.15 9.81
CA ILE A 21 23.30 17.03 8.63
C ILE A 21 22.49 17.21 7.32
N GLY A 22 22.81 18.24 6.52
CA GLY A 22 22.18 18.53 5.21
C GLY A 22 23.17 18.87 4.08
N CYS A 23 22.72 18.78 2.82
CA CYS A 23 23.50 19.08 1.60
C CYS A 23 23.51 20.60 1.27
N THR A 24 24.51 21.06 0.50
CA THR A 24 24.73 22.47 0.12
C THR A 24 23.55 23.13 -0.60
N GLN A 25 22.69 22.37 -1.29
CA GLN A 25 21.49 22.91 -1.95
C GLN A 25 20.37 23.28 -0.97
N CYS A 26 20.33 22.67 0.23
CA CYS A 26 19.33 22.98 1.24
C CYS A 26 19.56 24.38 1.85
N VAL A 27 20.83 24.76 2.04
CA VAL A 27 21.20 26.06 2.64
C VAL A 27 20.70 27.24 1.81
N ARG A 28 20.70 27.15 0.48
CA ARG A 28 20.22 28.24 -0.39
C ARG A 28 18.70 28.38 -0.46
N ALA A 29 17.96 27.34 -0.05
CA ALA A 29 16.51 27.28 -0.21
C ALA A 29 15.75 27.54 1.11
N CYS A 30 16.44 27.48 2.25
CA CYS A 30 15.87 27.74 3.57
C CYS A 30 16.10 29.21 3.98
N PRO A 31 15.05 29.95 4.38
CA PRO A 31 15.17 31.35 4.79
C PRO A 31 15.68 31.54 6.22
N THR A 32 16.14 30.48 6.90
CA THR A 32 16.69 30.57 8.25
C THR A 32 18.19 30.87 8.19
N ASP A 33 18.57 32.08 8.61
CA ASP A 33 19.96 32.58 8.68
C ASP A 33 20.85 31.83 9.72
N VAL A 34 20.45 30.63 10.15
CA VAL A 34 21.03 29.88 11.29
C VAL A 34 21.71 28.58 10.85
N LEU A 35 21.76 28.30 9.55
CA LEU A 35 22.46 27.14 8.99
C LEU A 35 23.91 27.52 8.65
N GLU A 36 24.86 26.91 9.35
CA GLU A 36 26.29 27.08 9.10
C GLU A 36 26.88 25.86 8.38
N MET A 37 27.79 26.08 7.42
CA MET A 37 28.52 25.00 6.77
C MET A 37 29.73 24.61 7.62
N ILE A 38 29.75 23.38 8.14
CA ILE A 38 30.89 22.82 8.86
C ILE A 38 31.66 21.81 7.97
N PRO A 39 32.98 21.71 8.09
CA PRO A 39 33.77 20.71 7.37
C PRO A 39 33.39 19.28 7.82
N TRP A 40 33.19 18.39 6.85
CA TRP A 40 32.89 16.97 7.11
C TRP A 40 33.40 16.08 5.99
N ASP A 41 34.31 15.16 6.32
CA ASP A 41 34.97 14.28 5.34
C ASP A 41 34.12 13.10 4.85
N GLY A 42 32.92 12.91 5.42
CA GLY A 42 32.02 11.82 5.05
C GLY A 42 31.21 12.04 3.76
N CYS A 43 31.31 13.23 3.14
CA CYS A 43 30.68 13.52 1.84
C CYS A 43 31.69 13.98 0.80
N LYS A 44 31.34 13.79 -0.47
CA LYS A 44 32.14 14.24 -1.63
C LYS A 44 32.39 15.75 -1.64
N ALA A 45 31.54 16.53 -0.97
CA ALA A 45 31.65 17.98 -0.85
C ALA A 45 32.56 18.45 0.30
N LYS A 46 33.06 17.54 1.14
CA LYS A 46 33.87 17.83 2.34
C LYS A 46 33.25 18.83 3.34
N GLN A 47 31.96 19.11 3.23
CA GLN A 47 31.25 20.12 4.02
C GLN A 47 29.77 19.73 4.20
N ILE A 48 29.15 20.20 5.27
CA ILE A 48 27.79 19.84 5.67
C ILE A 48 27.10 20.96 6.43
N ALA A 49 25.78 21.10 6.31
CA ALA A 49 25.03 22.15 7.01
C ALA A 49 24.63 21.72 8.43
N SER A 50 24.99 22.52 9.43
CA SER A 50 24.72 22.36 10.87
C SER A 50 23.95 23.56 11.44
N ALA A 51 23.05 23.33 12.40
CA ALA A 51 22.37 24.36 13.17
C ALA A 51 22.38 23.99 14.66
N PRO A 52 22.32 24.97 15.57
CA PRO A 52 22.43 24.74 17.01
C PRO A 52 21.17 24.14 17.65
N ARG A 53 20.00 24.18 16.98
CA ARG A 53 18.75 23.58 17.46
C ARG A 53 18.11 22.72 16.38
N THR A 54 17.52 21.61 16.78
CA THR A 54 16.81 20.66 15.89
C THR A 54 15.53 21.24 15.30
N GLU A 55 14.86 22.13 16.02
CA GLU A 55 13.64 22.82 15.58
C GLU A 55 13.87 23.75 14.38
N ASP A 56 15.07 24.32 14.28
CA ASP A 56 15.46 25.25 13.21
C ASP A 56 15.58 24.54 11.83
N TYR A 57 15.48 23.19 11.80
CA TYR A 57 15.41 22.36 10.59
C TYR A 57 13.99 21.97 10.17
N VAL A 58 13.01 22.06 11.07
CA VAL A 58 11.66 21.55 10.83
C VAL A 58 10.81 22.64 10.17
N GLY A 59 10.43 22.43 8.90
CA GLY A 59 9.45 23.30 8.23
C GLY A 59 9.85 23.86 6.86
N CYS A 60 11.07 23.59 6.36
CA CYS A 60 11.44 24.04 5.02
C CYS A 60 10.92 23.11 3.91
N LYS A 61 9.65 23.29 3.55
CA LYS A 61 8.99 22.59 2.41
C LYS A 61 9.76 22.74 1.08
N ARG A 62 10.57 23.80 0.92
CA ARG A 62 11.36 24.08 -0.29
C ARG A 62 12.59 23.18 -0.42
N CYS A 63 13.29 22.88 0.68
CA CYS A 63 14.47 22.00 0.67
C CYS A 63 14.13 20.55 0.29
N GLU A 64 12.97 20.06 0.74
CA GLU A 64 12.48 18.71 0.40
C GLU A 64 12.04 18.60 -1.09
N SER A 65 11.63 19.72 -1.70
CA SER A 65 11.13 19.74 -3.09
C SER A 65 12.17 20.09 -4.16
N ALA A 66 13.30 20.69 -3.77
CA ALA A 66 14.28 21.25 -4.71
C ALA A 66 15.33 20.23 -5.19
N CYS A 67 15.47 19.10 -4.50
CA CYS A 67 16.45 18.08 -4.89
C CYS A 67 15.83 17.15 -5.95
N PRO A 68 16.34 17.10 -7.19
CA PRO A 68 15.77 16.26 -8.27
C PRO A 68 15.97 14.76 -8.05
N THR A 69 16.72 14.39 -7.01
CA THR A 69 16.89 13.03 -6.53
C THR A 69 16.28 12.93 -5.12
N ASP A 70 15.18 12.19 -4.99
CA ASP A 70 14.51 11.81 -3.71
C ASP A 70 15.42 11.02 -2.73
N PHE A 71 16.74 11.06 -2.89
CA PHE A 71 17.73 10.29 -2.13
C PHE A 71 18.32 11.01 -0.91
N LEU A 72 17.99 12.27 -0.67
CA LEU A 72 18.30 12.93 0.60
C LEU A 72 17.03 13.38 1.31
N SER A 73 16.49 12.49 2.15
CA SER A 73 15.95 12.96 3.41
C SER A 73 17.09 13.69 4.13
N VAL A 74 16.97 14.99 4.40
CA VAL A 74 17.85 15.65 5.37
C VAL A 74 17.62 14.91 6.69
N ARG A 75 18.54 14.01 7.05
CA ARG A 75 18.40 13.20 8.25
C ARG A 75 19.16 13.92 9.36
N VAL A 76 18.39 14.44 10.32
CA VAL A 76 18.91 14.86 11.62
C VAL A 76 19.42 13.60 12.30
N TYR A 77 20.75 13.43 12.36
CA TYR A 77 21.35 12.36 13.14
C TYR A 77 21.70 12.93 14.51
N LEU A 78 20.82 12.72 15.50
CA LEU A 78 21.23 12.87 16.89
C LEU A 78 22.23 11.74 17.17
N TRP A 79 23.40 12.08 17.74
CA TRP A 79 24.54 11.15 17.89
C TRP A 79 24.12 9.81 18.53
N HIS A 80 23.17 9.83 19.46
CA HIS A 80 22.64 8.64 20.15
C HIS A 80 21.66 7.77 19.33
N GLU A 81 21.11 8.26 18.21
CA GLU A 81 20.20 7.50 17.32
C GLU A 81 20.93 6.75 16.21
N THR A 82 22.21 7.08 15.96
CA THR A 82 23.01 6.40 14.91
C THR A 82 23.29 4.92 15.23
N THR A 83 23.33 4.53 16.50
CA THR A 83 23.54 3.13 16.91
C THR A 83 22.27 2.28 16.88
N ARG A 84 21.07 2.89 16.92
CA ARG A 84 19.79 2.17 16.95
C ARG A 84 19.20 1.93 15.55
N SER A 85 19.60 2.70 14.55
CA SER A 85 19.09 2.62 13.16
C SER A 85 19.78 1.57 12.27
N MET A 86 20.85 0.92 12.74
CA MET A 86 21.37 -0.28 12.09
C MET A 86 20.48 -1.46 12.48
N GLY A 87 19.24 -1.46 11.95
CA GLY A 87 18.33 -2.59 12.04
C GLY A 87 19.13 -3.86 11.79
N ASN A 88 19.10 -4.76 12.77
CA ASN A 88 20.03 -5.88 12.90
C ASN A 88 20.23 -6.52 11.52
N LYS A 89 21.44 -6.44 10.93
CA LYS A 89 21.69 -6.91 9.55
C LYS A 89 21.19 -8.35 9.34
N VAL A 90 21.23 -9.13 10.42
CA VAL A 90 20.67 -10.47 10.54
C VAL A 90 19.17 -10.50 10.22
N ILE A 91 18.36 -9.63 10.83
CA ILE A 91 16.91 -9.58 10.59
C ILE A 91 16.62 -9.27 9.12
N ARG A 92 17.35 -8.33 8.53
CA ARG A 92 17.14 -7.95 7.11
C ARG A 92 17.44 -9.12 6.16
N TRP A 93 18.59 -9.78 6.34
CA TRP A 93 18.95 -10.94 5.53
C TRP A 93 18.02 -12.12 5.76
N TYR A 94 17.57 -12.32 7.01
CA TYR A 94 16.57 -13.33 7.35
C TYR A 94 15.26 -13.09 6.62
N THR A 95 14.72 -11.86 6.63
CA THR A 95 13.48 -11.53 5.91
C THR A 95 13.59 -11.73 4.41
N ILE A 96 14.71 -11.32 3.79
CA ILE A 96 14.94 -11.51 2.35
C ILE A 96 15.01 -13.00 2.01
N SER A 97 15.70 -13.80 2.86
CA SER A 97 15.84 -15.24 2.65
C SER A 97 14.48 -15.94 2.70
N ILE A 98 13.62 -15.58 3.66
CA ILE A 98 12.26 -16.13 3.75
C ILE A 98 11.45 -15.81 2.49
N CYS A 99 11.42 -14.55 2.05
CA CYS A 99 10.64 -14.16 0.87
C CYS A 99 11.14 -14.89 -0.39
N LEU A 100 12.45 -15.09 -0.53
CA LEU A 100 13.03 -15.83 -1.65
C LEU A 100 12.64 -17.30 -1.60
N VAL A 101 12.69 -17.94 -0.43
CA VAL A 101 12.24 -19.32 -0.24
C VAL A 101 10.75 -19.46 -0.56
N GLU A 102 9.91 -18.52 -0.13
CA GLU A 102 8.47 -18.52 -0.43
C GLU A 102 8.20 -18.37 -1.93
N LEU A 103 8.92 -17.47 -2.61
CA LEU A 103 8.81 -17.33 -4.07
C LEU A 103 9.25 -18.59 -4.82
N LEU A 104 10.34 -19.23 -4.38
CA LEU A 104 10.79 -20.49 -4.98
C LEU A 104 9.80 -21.63 -4.72
N LEU A 105 9.23 -21.71 -3.52
CA LEU A 105 8.26 -22.74 -3.15
C LEU A 105 6.96 -22.57 -3.92
N THR A 106 6.43 -21.36 -4.02
CA THR A 106 5.22 -21.06 -4.82
C THR A 106 5.45 -21.38 -6.30
N THR A 107 6.59 -20.97 -6.86
CA THR A 107 6.96 -21.31 -8.25
C THR A 107 7.09 -22.83 -8.46
N TYR A 108 7.72 -23.53 -7.52
CA TYR A 108 7.86 -24.99 -7.55
C TYR A 108 6.49 -25.68 -7.56
N VAL A 109 5.58 -25.29 -6.66
CA VAL A 109 4.23 -25.86 -6.60
C VAL A 109 3.49 -25.63 -7.93
N PHE A 110 3.57 -24.45 -8.53
CA PHE A 110 2.93 -24.19 -9.81
C PHE A 110 3.55 -24.97 -10.98
N CYS A 111 4.86 -25.20 -10.99
CA CYS A 111 5.50 -25.95 -12.07
C CYS A 111 5.20 -27.45 -12.04
N TYR A 112 5.04 -28.05 -10.84
CA TYR A 112 4.92 -29.51 -10.69
C TYR A 112 3.53 -30.01 -10.30
N HIS A 113 2.73 -29.20 -9.61
CA HIS A 113 1.42 -29.62 -9.09
C HIS A 113 0.23 -28.94 -9.76
N PHE A 114 0.44 -27.87 -10.53
CA PHE A 114 -0.64 -27.16 -11.21
C PHE A 114 -0.71 -27.57 -12.69
N GLN A 115 -1.88 -28.02 -13.13
CA GLN A 115 -2.15 -28.39 -14.53
C GLN A 115 -2.83 -27.21 -15.23
N LEU A 116 -2.22 -26.65 -16.27
CA LEU A 116 -2.77 -25.47 -16.96
C LEU A 116 -4.01 -25.77 -17.82
N ASP A 117 -4.22 -27.03 -18.18
CA ASP A 117 -5.28 -27.45 -19.10
C ASP A 117 -6.64 -27.66 -18.40
N ASP A 118 -6.66 -27.78 -17.07
CA ASP A 118 -7.89 -28.01 -16.30
C ASP A 118 -8.48 -26.69 -15.78
N PRO A 119 -9.71 -26.32 -16.17
CA PRO A 119 -10.37 -25.09 -15.71
C PRO A 119 -10.87 -25.15 -14.26
N LEU A 120 -10.86 -26.32 -13.62
CA LEU A 120 -11.32 -26.48 -12.24
C LEU A 120 -10.38 -25.82 -11.23
N ILE A 121 -10.92 -25.51 -10.05
CA ILE A 121 -10.13 -25.03 -8.92
C ILE A 121 -9.23 -26.18 -8.44
N GLN A 122 -7.92 -25.95 -8.45
CA GLN A 122 -6.89 -26.90 -8.03
C GLN A 122 -6.31 -26.51 -6.66
N LEU A 123 -5.54 -27.41 -6.06
CA LEU A 123 -4.92 -27.20 -4.75
C LEU A 123 -5.96 -26.82 -3.67
N GLU A 124 -7.11 -27.50 -3.72
CA GLU A 124 -8.21 -27.25 -2.80
C GLU A 124 -7.89 -27.76 -1.39
N GLN A 125 -8.16 -26.92 -0.40
CA GLN A 125 -8.15 -27.28 1.01
C GLN A 125 -9.44 -26.80 1.65
N ASP A 126 -10.24 -27.73 2.17
CA ASP A 126 -11.48 -27.43 2.90
C ASP A 126 -11.34 -27.83 4.38
N PHE A 127 -11.30 -26.83 5.26
CA PHE A 127 -11.29 -27.03 6.71
C PHE A 127 -12.48 -26.36 7.37
N LYS A 128 -13.23 -27.11 8.18
CA LYS A 128 -14.30 -26.54 8.99
C LYS A 128 -13.72 -25.70 10.13
N TRP A 129 -13.90 -24.37 10.09
CA TRP A 129 -13.34 -23.46 11.09
C TRP A 129 -14.32 -23.19 12.24
N ILE A 130 -15.58 -22.83 11.94
CA ILE A 130 -16.59 -22.55 12.96
C ILE A 130 -17.78 -23.49 12.78
N ASN A 131 -17.97 -24.40 13.75
CA ASN A 131 -19.03 -25.41 13.70
C ASN A 131 -20.45 -24.86 13.85
N PHE A 132 -20.61 -23.68 14.44
CA PHE A 132 -21.93 -23.09 14.73
C PHE A 132 -22.60 -22.47 13.49
N PHE A 133 -21.84 -21.98 12.52
CA PHE A 133 -22.35 -21.30 11.31
C PHE A 133 -22.02 -22.06 10.02
N ASP A 134 -21.66 -23.34 10.11
CA ASP A 134 -21.09 -24.14 9.00
C ASP A 134 -20.06 -23.33 8.18
N PHE A 135 -19.15 -22.65 8.89
CA PHE A 135 -18.18 -21.77 8.27
C PHE A 135 -16.91 -22.55 7.93
N HIS A 136 -16.64 -22.66 6.63
CA HIS A 136 -15.49 -23.37 6.07
C HIS A 136 -14.38 -22.41 5.67
N TRP A 137 -13.14 -22.72 6.05
CA TRP A 137 -11.93 -22.16 5.48
C TRP A 137 -11.58 -22.95 4.23
N ARG A 138 -12.00 -22.43 3.07
CA ARG A 138 -11.71 -23.02 1.76
C ARG A 138 -10.65 -22.21 1.04
N LEU A 139 -9.57 -22.87 0.68
CA LEU A 139 -8.54 -22.33 -0.20
C LEU A 139 -8.56 -23.13 -1.49
N GLY A 140 -8.36 -22.45 -2.61
CA GLY A 140 -8.26 -23.07 -3.91
C GLY A 140 -7.66 -22.08 -4.89
N ILE A 141 -6.98 -22.62 -5.91
CA ILE A 141 -6.28 -21.82 -6.91
C ILE A 141 -6.80 -22.23 -8.28
N ASP A 142 -7.23 -21.23 -9.05
CA ASP A 142 -7.64 -21.34 -10.43
C ASP A 142 -6.65 -20.60 -11.36
N GLY A 143 -6.85 -20.72 -12.68
CA GLY A 143 -6.01 -20.08 -13.69
C GLY A 143 -5.86 -18.56 -13.52
N ILE A 144 -6.92 -17.87 -13.07
CA ILE A 144 -6.93 -16.42 -12.88
C ILE A 144 -6.09 -16.01 -11.66
N SER A 145 -6.04 -16.84 -10.62
CA SER A 145 -5.32 -16.55 -9.38
C SER A 145 -3.80 -16.77 -9.48
N ILE A 146 -3.31 -17.60 -10.41
CA ILE A 146 -1.88 -17.93 -10.54
C ILE A 146 -1.03 -16.66 -10.72
N GLY A 147 -1.43 -15.81 -11.68
CA GLY A 147 -0.71 -14.58 -12.02
C GLY A 147 -0.55 -13.64 -10.83
N PRO A 148 -1.66 -13.22 -10.17
CA PRO A 148 -1.62 -12.41 -8.96
C PRO A 148 -0.83 -13.02 -7.79
N ILE A 149 -0.87 -14.34 -7.59
CA ILE A 149 -0.12 -15.02 -6.52
C ILE A 149 1.38 -14.95 -6.79
N LEU A 150 1.82 -15.32 -7.98
CA LEU A 150 3.25 -15.24 -8.37
C LEU A 150 3.76 -13.79 -8.35
N LEU A 151 2.94 -12.84 -8.81
CA LEU A 151 3.26 -11.43 -8.79
C LEU A 151 3.42 -10.92 -7.35
N THR A 152 2.57 -11.36 -6.42
CA THR A 152 2.66 -11.04 -4.99
C THR A 152 4.00 -11.48 -4.41
N GLY A 153 4.40 -12.73 -4.63
CA GLY A 153 5.69 -13.25 -4.13
C GLY A 153 6.88 -12.47 -4.70
N PHE A 154 6.85 -12.19 -6.01
CA PHE A 154 7.90 -11.46 -6.69
C PHE A 154 8.03 -10.01 -6.21
N ILE A 155 6.92 -9.26 -6.17
CA ILE A 155 6.91 -7.85 -5.75
C ILE A 155 7.26 -7.74 -4.26
N THR A 156 6.80 -8.65 -3.41
CA THR A 156 7.12 -8.64 -1.98
C THR A 156 8.62 -8.88 -1.75
N THR A 157 9.23 -9.78 -2.51
CA THR A 157 10.69 -10.00 -2.47
C THR A 157 11.46 -8.75 -2.91
N LEU A 158 11.03 -8.09 -3.99
CA LEU A 158 11.66 -6.82 -4.42
C LEU A 158 11.42 -5.68 -3.43
N ALA A 159 10.22 -5.60 -2.84
CA ALA A 159 9.88 -4.56 -1.87
C ALA A 159 10.68 -4.69 -0.57
N THR A 160 10.91 -5.93 -0.10
CA THR A 160 11.77 -6.21 1.06
C THR A 160 13.24 -5.96 0.78
N LEU A 161 13.73 -6.26 -0.43
CA LEU A 161 15.07 -5.87 -0.88
C LEU A 161 15.25 -4.35 -0.93
N ALA A 162 14.23 -3.65 -1.40
CA ALA A 162 14.21 -2.20 -1.46
C ALA A 162 14.05 -1.56 -0.07
N ALA A 163 13.42 -2.25 0.89
CA ALA A 163 13.10 -1.69 2.21
C ALA A 163 14.35 -1.18 2.95
N ARG A 164 14.38 0.13 3.17
CA ARG A 164 15.33 0.83 4.04
C ARG A 164 14.60 1.27 5.31
N PRO A 165 15.31 1.56 6.41
CA PRO A 165 14.69 1.97 7.67
C PRO A 165 13.72 3.14 7.43
N VAL A 166 12.44 2.86 7.66
CA VAL A 166 11.34 3.81 7.54
C VAL A 166 11.31 4.64 8.82
N THR A 167 11.61 5.93 8.70
CA THR A 167 11.67 6.87 9.84
C THR A 167 10.58 7.94 9.74
N ARG A 168 9.59 7.76 8.85
CA ARG A 168 8.57 8.78 8.56
C ARG A 168 7.20 8.26 8.98
N ASP A 169 6.71 8.78 10.09
CA ASP A 169 5.32 8.59 10.53
C ASP A 169 4.45 9.61 9.79
N SER A 170 3.61 9.15 8.88
CA SER A 170 2.71 10.03 8.13
C SER A 170 1.27 9.72 8.51
N ARG A 171 0.73 10.51 9.46
CA ARG A 171 -0.66 10.37 9.93
C ARG A 171 -1.68 10.38 8.79
N LEU A 172 -1.40 11.11 7.72
CA LEU A 172 -2.24 11.15 6.52
C LEU A 172 -2.23 9.80 5.76
N PHE A 173 -1.07 9.14 5.63
CA PHE A 173 -0.98 7.82 5.02
C PHE A 173 -1.79 6.81 5.82
N ASP A 174 -1.62 6.77 7.14
CA ASP A 174 -2.33 5.84 8.01
C ASP A 174 -3.85 6.06 7.94
N PHE A 175 -4.29 7.33 7.97
CA PHE A 175 -5.69 7.69 7.81
C PHE A 175 -6.26 7.27 6.45
N LEU A 176 -5.55 7.53 5.35
CA LEU A 176 -6.00 7.17 4.01
C LEU A 176 -6.07 5.65 3.81
N MET A 177 -5.10 4.91 4.34
CA MET A 177 -5.12 3.46 4.32
C MET A 177 -6.30 2.92 5.12
N LEU A 178 -6.54 3.44 6.33
CA LEU A 178 -7.69 3.03 7.14
C LEU A 178 -9.02 3.36 6.46
N ALA A 179 -9.15 4.55 5.88
CA ALA A 179 -10.35 4.98 5.17
C ALA A 179 -10.63 4.11 3.93
N MET A 180 -9.59 3.74 3.19
CA MET A 180 -9.70 2.81 2.06
C MET A 180 -10.12 1.40 2.53
N TYR A 181 -9.51 0.88 3.60
CA TYR A 181 -9.86 -0.43 4.15
C TYR A 181 -11.29 -0.46 4.68
N SER A 182 -11.71 0.52 5.47
CA SER A 182 -13.05 0.55 6.06
C SER A 182 -14.14 0.86 5.02
N GLY A 183 -13.88 1.80 4.11
CA GLY A 183 -14.84 2.26 3.12
C GLY A 183 -15.29 1.16 2.16
N GLY A 184 -14.36 0.35 1.65
CA GLY A 184 -14.70 -0.74 0.72
C GLY A 184 -15.14 -2.03 1.42
N SER A 185 -14.54 -2.39 2.57
CA SER A 185 -14.77 -3.70 3.18
C SER A 185 -16.18 -3.87 3.74
N ILE A 186 -16.84 -2.78 4.14
CA ILE A 186 -18.22 -2.88 4.65
C ILE A 186 -19.21 -3.33 3.57
N PHE A 187 -19.02 -2.87 2.32
CA PHE A 187 -19.85 -3.28 1.19
C PHE A 187 -19.54 -4.72 0.77
N LEU A 188 -18.28 -5.16 0.85
CA LEU A 188 -17.93 -6.57 0.64
C LEU A 188 -18.64 -7.46 1.66
N LEU A 189 -18.61 -7.09 2.94
CA LEU A 189 -19.25 -7.86 3.99
C LEU A 189 -20.76 -7.94 3.79
N LEU A 190 -21.42 -6.82 3.50
CA LEU A 190 -22.86 -6.78 3.24
C LEU A 190 -23.26 -7.60 2.01
N GLY A 191 -22.48 -7.54 0.93
CA GLY A 191 -22.75 -8.34 -0.28
C GLY A 191 -22.58 -9.83 -0.04
N VAL A 192 -21.45 -10.25 0.56
CA VAL A 192 -21.16 -11.67 0.83
C VAL A 192 -22.17 -12.27 1.82
N LEU A 193 -22.49 -11.56 2.91
CA LEU A 193 -23.51 -12.03 3.85
C LEU A 193 -24.91 -12.03 3.22
N GLY A 194 -25.25 -10.99 2.46
CA GLY A 194 -26.54 -10.89 1.78
C GLY A 194 -26.77 -12.04 0.80
N MET A 195 -25.75 -12.39 0.01
CA MET A 195 -25.83 -13.52 -0.90
C MET A 195 -25.83 -14.87 -0.16
N GLY A 196 -25.02 -15.03 0.88
CA GLY A 196 -24.94 -16.28 1.64
C GLY A 196 -26.23 -16.61 2.41
N LEU A 197 -26.94 -15.58 2.89
CA LEU A 197 -28.25 -15.73 3.53
C LEU A 197 -29.39 -15.98 2.51
N TYR A 198 -29.22 -15.55 1.26
CA TYR A 198 -30.22 -15.77 0.21
C TYR A 198 -30.05 -17.12 -0.49
N ALA A 199 -28.81 -17.61 -0.61
CA ALA A 199 -28.49 -18.78 -1.42
C ALA A 199 -29.19 -20.07 -0.95
N SER A 200 -29.31 -20.28 0.36
CA SER A 200 -29.91 -21.48 0.92
C SER A 200 -30.58 -21.23 2.28
N ASN A 201 -31.44 -22.16 2.69
CA ASN A 201 -32.08 -22.12 4.02
C ASN A 201 -31.06 -22.18 5.17
N GLU A 202 -29.90 -22.80 4.93
CA GLU A 202 -28.74 -22.72 5.80
C GLU A 202 -27.75 -21.72 5.20
N PRO A 203 -27.19 -20.78 5.98
CA PRO A 203 -26.26 -19.79 5.46
C PRO A 203 -24.99 -20.48 4.95
N THR A 204 -24.71 -20.37 3.65
CA THR A 204 -23.48 -20.88 3.01
C THR A 204 -22.65 -19.73 2.46
N LEU A 205 -21.33 -19.81 2.62
CA LEU A 205 -20.37 -18.87 2.02
C LEU A 205 -19.48 -19.56 0.97
N ASN A 206 -19.89 -20.73 0.50
CA ASN A 206 -19.13 -21.53 -0.46
C ASN A 206 -19.24 -20.94 -1.87
N PHE A 207 -18.14 -20.42 -2.40
CA PHE A 207 -18.10 -19.72 -3.69
C PHE A 207 -18.81 -20.48 -4.82
N GLU A 208 -18.57 -21.78 -4.97
CA GLU A 208 -19.19 -22.62 -6.00
C GLU A 208 -20.71 -22.73 -5.86
N THR A 209 -21.21 -22.79 -4.62
CA THR A 209 -22.65 -22.84 -4.36
C THR A 209 -23.32 -21.50 -4.68
N LEU A 210 -22.65 -20.39 -4.34
CA LEU A 210 -23.13 -19.05 -4.65
C LEU A 210 -23.08 -18.75 -6.16
N ALA A 211 -22.07 -19.24 -6.88
CA ALA A 211 -21.94 -19.06 -8.32
C ALA A 211 -22.99 -19.82 -9.14
N ASN A 212 -23.42 -20.98 -8.64
CA ASN A 212 -24.45 -21.79 -9.29
C ASN A 212 -25.89 -21.38 -8.92
N GLN A 213 -26.05 -20.43 -7.98
CA GLN A 213 -27.36 -19.96 -7.54
C GLN A 213 -27.93 -18.91 -8.49
N SER A 214 -29.20 -19.05 -8.88
CA SER A 214 -29.90 -18.04 -9.68
C SER A 214 -30.51 -16.95 -8.79
N TYR A 215 -30.09 -15.70 -8.98
CA TYR A 215 -30.65 -14.53 -8.31
C TYR A 215 -31.63 -13.78 -9.22
N PRO A 216 -32.70 -13.17 -8.69
CA PRO A 216 -33.53 -12.27 -9.49
C PRO A 216 -32.73 -11.01 -9.83
N VAL A 217 -32.87 -10.53 -11.07
CA VAL A 217 -32.05 -9.44 -11.64
C VAL A 217 -31.97 -8.19 -10.75
N GLY A 218 -33.08 -7.79 -10.13
CA GLY A 218 -33.08 -6.61 -9.24
C GLY A 218 -32.17 -6.75 -8.02
N LEU A 219 -32.11 -7.95 -7.44
CA LEU A 219 -31.26 -8.26 -6.29
C LEU A 219 -29.80 -8.46 -6.71
N GLU A 220 -29.59 -9.07 -7.88
CA GLU A 220 -28.26 -9.19 -8.50
C GLU A 220 -27.63 -7.81 -8.75
N ILE A 221 -28.42 -6.84 -9.26
CA ILE A 221 -27.98 -5.45 -9.47
C ILE A 221 -27.56 -4.77 -8.14
N ILE A 222 -28.29 -5.01 -7.05
CA ILE A 222 -27.97 -4.45 -5.73
C ILE A 222 -26.61 -4.97 -5.24
N PHE A 223 -26.40 -6.28 -5.31
CA PHE A 223 -25.13 -6.89 -4.92
C PHE A 223 -23.99 -6.45 -5.83
N TYR A 224 -24.23 -6.39 -7.14
CA TYR A 224 -23.26 -5.92 -8.13
C TYR A 224 -22.79 -4.50 -7.81
N PHE A 225 -23.71 -3.59 -7.50
CA PHE A 225 -23.34 -2.21 -7.17
C PHE A 225 -22.59 -2.10 -5.84
N GLY A 226 -22.97 -2.90 -4.83
CA GLY A 226 -22.25 -2.97 -3.56
C GLY A 226 -20.80 -3.43 -3.73
N PHE A 227 -20.60 -4.53 -4.45
CA PHE A 227 -19.26 -5.01 -4.78
C PHE A 227 -18.49 -4.07 -5.71
N LEU A 228 -19.16 -3.47 -6.69
CA LEU A 228 -18.56 -2.47 -7.57
C LEU A 228 -18.01 -1.29 -6.77
N ILE A 229 -18.74 -0.75 -5.78
CA ILE A 229 -18.23 0.33 -4.92
C ILE A 229 -17.00 -0.15 -4.14
N ALA A 230 -17.06 -1.33 -3.54
CA ALA A 230 -15.95 -1.87 -2.76
C ALA A 230 -14.67 -2.00 -3.60
N TYR A 231 -14.79 -2.57 -4.80
CA TYR A 231 -13.66 -2.74 -5.70
C TYR A 231 -13.28 -1.44 -6.41
N ALA A 232 -14.19 -0.49 -6.59
CA ALA A 232 -13.92 0.85 -7.15
C ALA A 232 -13.13 1.75 -6.20
N VAL A 233 -13.18 1.50 -4.89
CA VAL A 233 -12.25 2.13 -3.94
C VAL A 233 -10.86 1.52 -4.10
N LYS A 234 -10.75 0.20 -4.23
CA LYS A 234 -9.46 -0.53 -4.23
C LYS A 234 -8.72 -0.46 -5.57
N SER A 235 -9.42 -0.76 -6.66
CA SER A 235 -9.04 -0.38 -8.02
C SER A 235 -9.54 1.06 -8.19
N PRO A 236 -8.68 2.06 -8.39
CA PRO A 236 -9.01 3.49 -8.27
C PRO A 236 -9.93 3.98 -9.40
N ILE A 237 -11.19 3.54 -9.42
CA ILE A 237 -12.18 3.90 -10.44
C ILE A 237 -12.64 5.33 -10.18
N ILE A 238 -12.76 6.16 -11.22
CA ILE A 238 -13.31 7.52 -11.06
C ILE A 238 -14.77 7.43 -10.58
N PRO A 239 -15.16 8.17 -9.51
CA PRO A 239 -14.45 9.26 -8.84
C PRO A 239 -13.60 8.86 -7.61
N LEU A 240 -13.61 7.60 -7.18
CA LEU A 240 -13.03 7.09 -5.94
C LEU A 240 -11.50 6.85 -5.98
N HIS A 241 -10.78 7.58 -6.84
CA HIS A 241 -9.34 7.41 -7.07
C HIS A 241 -8.44 8.34 -6.21
N THR A 242 -9.02 9.34 -5.55
CA THR A 242 -8.29 10.48 -4.94
C THR A 242 -7.36 10.09 -3.79
N TRP A 243 -7.66 8.99 -3.10
CA TRP A 243 -6.81 8.48 -2.02
C TRP A 243 -5.46 7.97 -2.55
N LEU A 244 -5.41 7.42 -3.77
CA LEU A 244 -4.24 6.73 -4.29
C LEU A 244 -3.05 7.68 -4.56
N PRO A 245 -3.19 8.80 -5.32
CA PRO A 245 -2.08 9.73 -5.53
C PRO A 245 -1.57 10.37 -4.23
N ASN A 246 -2.46 10.61 -3.26
CA ASN A 246 -2.07 11.18 -1.97
C ASN A 246 -1.29 10.17 -1.14
N THR A 247 -1.73 8.92 -1.08
CA THR A 247 -1.06 7.84 -0.38
C THR A 247 0.33 7.58 -0.97
N HIS A 248 0.47 7.52 -2.29
CA HIS A 248 1.77 7.40 -2.97
C HIS A 248 2.70 8.60 -2.75
N GLY A 249 2.14 9.80 -2.58
CA GLY A 249 2.92 11.01 -2.29
C GLY A 249 3.61 10.96 -0.93
N GLU A 250 2.95 10.37 0.07
CA GLU A 250 3.45 10.29 1.45
C GLU A 250 4.22 9.00 1.76
N ALA A 251 3.90 7.91 1.06
CA ALA A 251 4.46 6.60 1.34
C ALA A 251 5.95 6.46 0.97
N HIS A 252 6.62 5.55 1.69
CA HIS A 252 7.94 5.06 1.33
C HIS A 252 7.86 4.20 0.06
N TYR A 253 8.91 4.17 -0.75
CA TYR A 253 8.87 3.50 -2.06
C TYR A 253 8.62 1.99 -1.95
N SER A 254 9.14 1.30 -0.92
CA SER A 254 8.81 -0.12 -0.68
C SER A 254 7.31 -0.33 -0.45
N THR A 255 6.66 0.59 0.28
CA THR A 255 5.22 0.57 0.48
C THR A 255 4.46 0.91 -0.80
N CYS A 256 4.94 1.89 -1.58
CA CYS A 256 4.39 2.20 -2.90
C CYS A 256 4.45 0.99 -3.85
N MET A 257 5.50 0.17 -3.79
CA MET A 257 5.63 -1.05 -4.60
C MET A 257 4.54 -2.06 -4.24
N LEU A 258 4.29 -2.29 -2.95
CA LEU A 258 3.21 -3.19 -2.50
C LEU A 258 1.83 -2.62 -2.85
N LEU A 259 1.64 -1.32 -2.66
CA LEU A 259 0.36 -0.65 -2.93
C LEU A 259 0.01 -0.70 -4.43
N ALA A 260 0.87 -0.20 -5.30
CA ALA A 260 0.61 -0.20 -6.74
C ALA A 260 0.72 -1.61 -7.35
N GLY A 261 1.64 -2.43 -6.84
CA GLY A 261 1.96 -3.75 -7.40
C GLY A 261 0.94 -4.83 -7.07
N ILE A 262 0.44 -4.84 -5.82
CA ILE A 262 -0.41 -5.93 -5.30
C ILE A 262 -1.81 -5.42 -5.02
N LEU A 263 -1.93 -4.35 -4.23
CA LEU A 263 -3.24 -3.94 -3.70
C LEU A 263 -4.22 -3.55 -4.80
N LEU A 264 -3.75 -2.84 -5.84
CA LEU A 264 -4.57 -2.48 -7.00
C LEU A 264 -5.04 -3.70 -7.80
N LYS A 265 -4.18 -4.72 -7.92
CA LYS A 265 -4.47 -5.96 -8.66
C LYS A 265 -5.50 -6.80 -7.92
N MET A 266 -5.49 -6.79 -6.59
CA MET A 266 -6.51 -7.46 -5.77
C MET A 266 -7.90 -6.85 -6.00
N GLY A 267 -7.99 -5.55 -6.28
CA GLY A 267 -9.27 -4.91 -6.65
C GLY A 267 -9.77 -5.37 -8.01
N ALA A 268 -8.89 -5.40 -9.01
CA ALA A 268 -9.21 -5.91 -10.35
C ALA A 268 -9.59 -7.41 -10.34
N TYR A 269 -8.84 -8.22 -9.59
CA TYR A 269 -9.15 -9.64 -9.38
C TYR A 269 -10.55 -9.83 -8.80
N GLY A 270 -10.94 -9.00 -7.82
CA GLY A 270 -12.29 -9.03 -7.25
C GLY A 270 -13.38 -8.63 -8.25
N LEU A 271 -13.12 -7.67 -9.16
CA LEU A 271 -14.06 -7.33 -10.23
C LEU A 271 -14.29 -8.50 -11.19
N VAL A 272 -13.24 -9.20 -11.58
CA VAL A 272 -13.37 -10.38 -12.46
C VAL A 272 -14.07 -11.52 -11.71
N ARG A 273 -13.53 -11.91 -10.54
CA ARG A 273 -14.00 -13.10 -9.82
C ARG A 273 -15.40 -12.96 -9.23
N ILE A 274 -15.76 -11.77 -8.72
CA ILE A 274 -17.05 -11.55 -8.06
C ILE A 274 -18.04 -10.88 -9.02
N ASN A 275 -17.69 -9.75 -9.63
CA ASN A 275 -18.68 -9.03 -10.44
C ASN A 275 -18.96 -9.70 -11.78
N MET A 276 -17.95 -10.26 -12.44
CA MET A 276 -18.14 -10.89 -13.76
C MET A 276 -18.57 -12.36 -13.66
N GLU A 277 -17.92 -13.17 -12.82
CA GLU A 277 -18.24 -14.61 -12.72
C GLU A 277 -19.46 -14.91 -11.84
N LEU A 278 -19.60 -14.24 -10.69
CA LEU A 278 -20.68 -14.53 -9.73
C LEU A 278 -22.00 -13.85 -10.09
N LEU A 279 -21.95 -12.69 -10.77
CA LEU A 279 -23.12 -11.85 -11.09
C LEU A 279 -23.19 -11.53 -12.61
N PRO A 280 -23.28 -12.55 -13.48
CA PRO A 280 -23.08 -12.39 -14.92
C PRO A 280 -24.19 -11.59 -15.61
N HIS A 281 -25.45 -11.67 -15.17
CA HIS A 281 -26.54 -10.94 -15.81
C HIS A 281 -26.43 -9.45 -15.50
N ALA A 282 -26.18 -9.09 -14.24
CA ALA A 282 -25.90 -7.71 -13.87
C ALA A 282 -24.66 -7.16 -14.58
N HIS A 283 -23.59 -7.96 -14.69
CA HIS A 283 -22.39 -7.56 -15.40
C HIS A 283 -22.65 -7.24 -16.88
N SER A 284 -23.44 -8.06 -17.58
CA SER A 284 -23.77 -7.82 -19.00
C SER A 284 -24.48 -6.47 -19.23
N ILE A 285 -25.31 -6.03 -18.28
CA ILE A 285 -26.02 -4.75 -18.33
C ILE A 285 -25.07 -3.58 -18.05
N PHE A 286 -24.14 -3.73 -17.10
CA PHE A 286 -23.23 -2.67 -16.68
C PHE A 286 -21.91 -2.60 -17.46
N SER A 287 -21.55 -3.64 -18.22
CA SER A 287 -20.29 -3.70 -18.98
C SER A 287 -20.08 -2.48 -19.91
N PRO A 288 -21.07 -2.01 -20.71
CA PRO A 288 -20.89 -0.81 -21.53
C PRO A 288 -20.56 0.44 -20.71
N TRP A 289 -21.15 0.57 -19.51
CA TRP A 289 -20.88 1.67 -18.59
C TRP A 289 -19.48 1.61 -18.01
N LEU A 290 -18.98 0.41 -17.67
CA LEU A 290 -17.61 0.23 -17.21
C LEU A 290 -16.59 0.63 -18.27
N ILE A 291 -16.83 0.30 -19.54
CA ILE A 291 -15.97 0.72 -20.65
C ILE A 291 -15.92 2.26 -20.76
N ILE A 292 -17.08 2.94 -20.63
CA ILE A 292 -17.14 4.40 -20.63
C ILE A 292 -16.35 4.97 -19.44
N VAL A 293 -16.54 4.44 -18.23
CA VAL A 293 -15.82 4.90 -17.04
C VAL A 293 -14.32 4.65 -17.16
N GLY A 294 -13.91 3.48 -17.66
CA GLY A 294 -12.50 3.11 -17.88
C GLY A 294 -11.82 4.01 -18.91
N THR A 295 -12.48 4.29 -20.04
CA THR A 295 -11.95 5.22 -21.05
C THR A 295 -11.83 6.65 -20.53
N VAL A 296 -12.85 7.15 -19.81
CA VAL A 296 -12.79 8.46 -19.14
C VAL A 296 -11.65 8.49 -18.10
N GLN A 297 -11.45 7.40 -17.36
CA GLN A 297 -10.37 7.28 -16.38
C GLN A 297 -8.98 7.36 -17.02
N ILE A 298 -8.77 6.67 -18.15
CA ILE A 298 -7.51 6.74 -18.90
C ILE A 298 -7.21 8.20 -19.28
N ILE A 299 -8.17 8.86 -19.91
CA ILE A 299 -8.03 10.24 -20.41
C ILE A 299 -7.80 11.20 -19.24
N TYR A 300 -8.65 11.15 -18.22
CA TYR A 300 -8.56 12.03 -17.06
C TYR A 300 -7.22 11.91 -16.34
N ALA A 301 -6.76 10.67 -16.06
CA ALA A 301 -5.53 10.44 -15.34
C ALA A 301 -4.29 10.83 -16.18
N ALA A 302 -4.34 10.64 -17.51
CA ALA A 302 -3.30 11.08 -18.42
C ALA A 302 -3.18 12.61 -18.48
N LEU A 303 -4.30 13.33 -18.52
CA LEU A 303 -4.32 14.81 -18.53
C LEU A 303 -3.90 15.42 -17.19
N THR A 304 -4.27 14.80 -16.07
CA THR A 304 -3.95 15.32 -14.72
C THR A 304 -2.52 15.02 -14.27
N SER A 305 -1.87 13.97 -14.81
CA SER A 305 -0.49 13.60 -14.50
C SER A 305 0.53 14.74 -14.71
N PRO A 306 0.66 15.38 -15.89
CA PRO A 306 1.64 16.45 -16.11
C PRO A 306 1.40 17.70 -15.22
N GLY A 307 0.15 17.93 -14.80
CA GLY A 307 -0.22 19.05 -13.92
C GLY A 307 0.27 18.90 -12.47
N GLN A 308 0.65 17.69 -12.04
CA GLN A 308 1.18 17.49 -10.69
C GLN A 308 2.61 18.02 -10.57
N ARG A 309 2.97 18.60 -9.41
CA ARG A 309 4.35 19.05 -9.13
C ARG A 309 5.24 17.96 -8.53
N ASN A 310 4.64 17.01 -7.81
CA ASN A 310 5.36 15.93 -7.12
C ASN A 310 5.50 14.71 -8.06
N LEU A 311 6.73 14.22 -8.25
CA LEU A 311 7.03 13.08 -9.12
C LEU A 311 6.30 11.80 -8.70
N LYS A 312 6.23 11.48 -7.41
CA LYS A 312 5.50 10.31 -6.91
C LYS A 312 4.01 10.38 -7.24
N LYS A 313 3.41 11.58 -7.14
CA LYS A 313 2.01 11.80 -7.54
C LYS A 313 1.82 11.64 -9.05
N ARG A 314 2.76 12.11 -9.88
CA ARG A 314 2.74 11.89 -11.34
C ARG A 314 2.71 10.39 -11.68
N ILE A 315 3.59 9.61 -11.06
CA ILE A 315 3.67 8.15 -11.26
C ILE A 315 2.38 7.47 -10.77
N ALA A 316 1.80 7.94 -9.66
CA ALA A 316 0.53 7.41 -9.15
C ALA A 316 -0.63 7.68 -10.12
N TYR A 317 -0.74 8.88 -10.71
CA TYR A 317 -1.75 9.16 -11.74
C TYR A 317 -1.54 8.32 -13.01
N SER A 318 -0.29 8.05 -13.42
CA SER A 318 -0.03 7.08 -14.49
C SER A 318 -0.55 5.69 -14.13
N SER A 319 -0.41 5.25 -12.88
CA SER A 319 -0.98 3.97 -12.41
C SER A 319 -2.52 3.96 -12.47
N VAL A 320 -3.18 5.06 -12.10
CA VAL A 320 -4.65 5.22 -12.25
C VAL A 320 -5.07 5.07 -13.72
N SER A 321 -4.32 5.68 -14.65
CA SER A 321 -4.56 5.54 -16.09
C SER A 321 -4.42 4.10 -16.55
N HIS A 322 -3.35 3.41 -16.14
CA HIS A 322 -3.13 1.99 -16.49
C HIS A 322 -4.21 1.06 -15.95
N MET A 323 -4.71 1.29 -14.73
CA MET A 323 -5.84 0.51 -14.20
C MET A 323 -7.13 0.74 -14.98
N GLY A 324 -7.27 1.87 -15.67
CA GLY A 324 -8.38 2.12 -16.59
C GLY A 324 -8.45 1.09 -17.72
N PHE A 325 -7.31 0.58 -18.20
CA PHE A 325 -7.30 -0.51 -19.20
C PHE A 325 -7.75 -1.86 -18.63
N THR A 326 -7.62 -2.08 -17.32
CA THR A 326 -8.08 -3.31 -16.67
C THR A 326 -9.61 -3.32 -16.49
N ILE A 327 -10.23 -2.14 -16.51
CA ILE A 327 -11.70 -2.00 -16.37
C ILE A 327 -12.41 -2.19 -17.72
N ILE A 328 -11.74 -1.85 -18.82
CA ILE A 328 -12.22 -2.03 -20.20
C ILE A 328 -12.13 -3.50 -20.58
#